data_AF-A0A667ZK55-F1
#
_entry.id   AF-A0A667ZK55-F1
#
_cell.length_a   1.000
_cell.length_b   1.000
_cell.length_c   1.000
_cell.angle_alpha   90.00
_cell.angle_beta   90.00
_cell.angle_gamma   90.00
#
_symmetry.space_group_name_H-M   'P 1'
#
loop_
_entity.id
_entity.type
_entity.pdbx_description
1 polymer ?
#
loop_
_entity_poly.entity_id
_entity_poly.type
_entity_poly.pdbx_seq_one_letter_code
_entity_poly.pdbx_strand_id
1 'polypeptide(L)'
;RKLTPRSDSFHGNNHTGNMDVLRWSCQDVATWIESIGYPQYKACFTENFITGRKLIYVNCVYLPRLGITDFKDMQVVISAHVRELLGITEPLWSRSIADPPRDSMGLFLEKKSQTGERADSLTYQRFLEDKPQ
;
A
#
# COMPACT_ATOMS: atom_id res chain seq x y z
N ARG A 1 10.54 39.00 15.68
CA ARG A 1 10.34 38.02 14.58
C ARG A 1 9.56 36.85 15.17
N LYS A 2 8.34 36.59 14.68
CA LYS A 2 7.47 35.52 15.20
C LYS A 2 8.02 34.16 14.77
N LEU A 3 8.23 33.26 15.74
CA LEU A 3 8.45 31.84 15.51
C LEU A 3 7.07 31.18 15.45
N THR A 4 6.72 30.59 14.32
CA THR A 4 5.55 29.71 14.17
C THR A 4 5.90 28.32 14.69
N PRO A 5 5.06 27.64 15.48
CA PRO A 5 5.32 26.26 15.88
C PRO A 5 4.98 25.32 14.72
N ARG A 6 5.92 24.45 14.35
CA ARG A 6 5.62 23.23 13.58
C ARG A 6 4.77 22.34 14.47
N SER A 7 3.51 22.14 14.09
CA SER A 7 2.64 21.11 14.65
C SER A 7 3.02 19.77 14.03
N ASP A 8 4.07 19.14 14.57
CA ASP A 8 4.34 17.72 14.32
C ASP A 8 3.54 16.93 15.36
N SER A 9 2.39 16.40 14.92
CA SER A 9 1.52 15.54 15.73
C SER A 9 0.91 14.45 14.85
N PHE A 10 1.74 13.65 14.20
CA PHE A 10 1.32 12.35 13.67
C PHE A 10 1.81 11.26 14.63
N HIS A 11 1.16 11.17 15.78
CA HIS A 11 1.15 9.95 16.60
C HIS A 11 -0.31 9.68 16.99
N GLY A 12 -0.94 8.80 16.21
CA GLY A 12 -2.25 8.25 16.49
C GLY A 12 -2.28 6.81 16.02
N ASN A 13 -2.12 5.88 16.96
CA ASN A 13 -2.40 4.45 16.78
C ASN A 13 -3.78 4.25 16.12
N ASN A 14 -3.89 3.32 15.16
CA ASN A 14 -4.88 2.22 15.17
C ASN A 14 -4.88 1.45 13.84
N HIS A 15 -5.00 0.13 13.95
CA HIS A 15 -4.90 -0.91 12.91
C HIS A 15 -6.00 -0.91 11.83
N THR A 16 -6.48 0.26 11.44
CA THR A 16 -7.27 0.46 10.22
C THR A 16 -6.30 0.92 9.14
N GLY A 17 -5.78 -0.02 8.34
CA GLY A 17 -5.07 0.33 7.09
C GLY A 17 -5.88 1.39 6.36
N ASN A 18 -5.24 2.46 5.91
CA ASN A 18 -5.87 3.69 5.46
C ASN A 18 -6.79 3.41 4.25
N MET A 19 -8.07 3.10 4.52
CA MET A 19 -9.01 2.64 3.49
C MET A 19 -9.30 3.72 2.44
N ASP A 20 -8.97 4.98 2.73
CA ASP A 20 -9.05 6.07 1.77
C ASP A 20 -8.09 5.88 0.59
N VAL A 21 -6.97 5.16 0.81
CA VAL A 21 -6.02 4.78 -0.24
C VAL A 21 -6.71 3.98 -1.34
N LEU A 22 -7.73 3.16 -1.02
CA LEU A 22 -8.46 2.40 -2.03
C LEU A 22 -9.28 3.26 -3.01
N ARG A 23 -9.47 4.55 -2.69
CA ARG A 23 -10.15 5.52 -3.56
C ARG A 23 -9.20 6.34 -4.40
N TRP A 24 -7.89 6.22 -4.18
CA TRP A 24 -6.89 7.00 -4.90
C TRP A 24 -6.86 6.64 -6.38
N SER A 25 -6.94 7.68 -7.20
CA SER A 25 -6.64 7.62 -8.62
C SER A 25 -5.14 7.39 -8.85
N CYS A 26 -4.75 7.07 -10.09
CA CYS A 26 -3.32 7.00 -10.43
C CYS A 26 -2.60 8.34 -10.23
N GLN A 27 -3.32 9.47 -10.32
CA GLN A 27 -2.75 10.80 -10.09
C GLN A 27 -2.47 11.03 -8.59
N ASP A 28 -3.39 10.62 -7.72
CA ASP A 28 -3.20 10.70 -6.26
C ASP A 28 -2.01 9.84 -5.82
N VAL A 29 -1.87 8.65 -6.39
CA VAL A 29 -0.71 7.77 -6.17
C VAL A 29 0.58 8.45 -6.62
N ALA A 30 0.59 9.10 -7.79
CA ALA A 30 1.76 9.82 -8.28
C ALA A 30 2.13 11.01 -7.38
N THR A 31 1.14 11.75 -6.88
CA THR A 31 1.38 12.83 -5.90
C THR A 31 1.93 12.29 -4.59
N TRP A 32 1.47 11.12 -4.13
CA TRP A 32 2.05 10.46 -2.98
C TRP A 32 3.51 10.06 -3.21
N ILE A 33 3.83 9.46 -4.36
CA ILE A 33 5.21 9.11 -4.76
C ILE A 33 6.13 10.35 -4.78
N GLU A 34 5.62 11.49 -5.22
CA GLU A 34 6.34 12.76 -5.15
C GLU A 34 6.59 13.21 -3.70
N SER A 35 5.58 13.10 -2.84
CA SER A 35 5.65 13.51 -1.43
C SER A 35 6.67 12.71 -0.61
N ILE A 36 6.91 11.46 -0.97
CA ILE A 36 7.93 10.61 -0.33
C ILE A 36 9.35 10.84 -0.90
N GLY A 37 9.50 11.76 -1.86
CA GLY A 37 10.80 12.18 -2.39
C GLY A 37 11.21 11.53 -3.71
N TYR A 38 10.27 10.90 -4.43
CA TYR A 38 10.56 10.14 -5.66
C TYR A 38 9.82 10.64 -6.90
N PRO A 39 9.88 11.96 -7.21
CA PRO A 39 9.15 12.54 -8.34
C PRO A 39 9.49 11.89 -9.70
N GLN A 40 10.69 11.31 -9.84
CA GLN A 40 11.13 10.62 -11.05
C GLN A 40 10.25 9.41 -11.41
N TYR A 41 9.59 8.79 -10.43
CA TYR A 41 8.75 7.61 -10.65
C TYR A 41 7.28 7.94 -10.91
N LYS A 42 6.86 9.20 -10.89
CA LYS A 42 5.46 9.59 -11.14
C LYS A 42 4.93 8.99 -12.44
N ALA A 43 5.69 9.14 -13.53
CA ALA A 43 5.34 8.62 -14.85
C ALA A 43 5.13 7.10 -14.82
N CYS A 44 6.00 6.36 -14.12
CA CYS A 44 5.86 4.91 -13.94
C CYS A 44 4.51 4.52 -13.34
N PHE A 45 3.99 5.26 -12.37
CA PHE A 45 2.70 4.95 -11.74
C PHE A 45 1.50 5.44 -12.57
N THR A 46 1.59 6.61 -13.21
CA THR A 46 0.50 7.16 -14.02
C THR A 46 0.31 6.37 -15.32
N GLU A 47 1.40 6.07 -16.04
CA GLU A 47 1.37 5.38 -17.33
C GLU A 47 0.95 3.91 -17.20
N ASN A 48 1.25 3.27 -16.06
CA ASN A 48 0.82 1.90 -15.76
C ASN A 48 -0.54 1.83 -15.03
N PHE A 49 -1.25 2.97 -14.91
CA PHE A 49 -2.57 3.05 -14.28
C PHE A 49 -2.61 2.41 -12.88
N ILE A 50 -1.59 2.70 -12.06
CA ILE A 50 -1.49 2.19 -10.70
C ILE A 50 -2.36 3.05 -9.79
N THR A 51 -3.60 2.60 -9.58
CA THR A 51 -4.53 3.17 -8.60
C THR A 51 -4.20 2.68 -7.18
N GLY A 52 -4.73 3.32 -6.15
CA GLY A 52 -4.45 2.90 -4.77
C GLY A 52 -4.88 1.45 -4.45
N ARG A 53 -5.93 0.93 -5.11
CA ARG A 53 -6.32 -0.49 -5.05
C ARG A 53 -5.23 -1.46 -5.55
N LYS A 54 -4.36 -1.01 -6.45
CA LYS A 54 -3.28 -1.81 -7.05
C LYS A 54 -1.97 -1.71 -6.26
N LEU A 55 -1.86 -0.80 -5.30
CA LEU A 55 -0.65 -0.63 -4.48
C LEU A 55 -0.26 -1.91 -3.73
N ILE A 56 -1.24 -2.76 -3.39
CA ILE A 56 -1.00 -4.06 -2.76
C ILE A 56 -0.10 -5.00 -3.61
N TYR A 57 -0.03 -4.78 -4.92
CA TYR A 57 0.82 -5.54 -5.84
C TYR A 57 2.16 -4.86 -6.14
N VAL A 58 2.38 -3.63 -5.68
CA VAL A 58 3.62 -2.92 -5.92
C VAL A 58 4.67 -3.41 -4.93
N ASN A 59 5.40 -4.46 -5.31
CA ASN A 59 6.48 -5.09 -4.53
C ASN A 59 7.76 -5.24 -5.36
N CYS A 60 8.88 -5.62 -4.75
CA CYS A 60 10.18 -5.74 -5.41
C CYS A 60 10.22 -6.64 -6.66
N VAL A 61 9.23 -7.52 -6.86
CA VAL A 61 9.11 -8.34 -8.08
C VAL A 61 8.42 -7.58 -9.22
N TYR A 62 7.45 -6.71 -8.90
CA TYR A 62 6.69 -5.96 -9.89
C TYR A 62 7.33 -4.60 -10.24
N LEU A 63 8.18 -4.07 -9.37
CA LEU A 63 8.86 -2.78 -9.59
C LEU A 63 9.73 -2.71 -10.83
N PRO A 64 10.57 -3.71 -11.15
CA PRO A 64 11.33 -3.69 -12.39
C PRO A 64 10.44 -3.63 -13.62
N ARG A 65 9.24 -4.23 -13.56
CA ARG A 65 8.25 -4.21 -14.66
C ARG A 65 7.58 -2.85 -14.83
N LEU A 66 7.55 -2.03 -13.78
CA LEU A 66 7.06 -0.65 -13.81
C LEU A 66 8.14 0.36 -14.24
N GLY A 67 9.37 -0.09 -14.47
CA GLY A 67 10.51 0.78 -14.80
C GLY A 67 11.32 1.26 -13.58
N ILE A 68 11.05 0.69 -12.40
CA ILE A 68 11.78 1.00 -11.16
C ILE A 68 12.79 -0.12 -10.91
N THR A 69 14.04 0.11 -11.33
CA THR A 69 15.11 -0.90 -11.30
C THR A 69 16.24 -0.58 -10.34
N ASP A 70 16.26 0.61 -9.73
CA ASP A 70 17.26 0.96 -8.72
C ASP A 70 16.99 0.20 -7.42
N PHE A 71 17.95 -0.61 -6.99
CA PHE A 71 17.78 -1.49 -5.82
C PHE A 71 17.54 -0.72 -4.53
N LYS A 72 18.19 0.44 -4.35
CA LYS A 72 18.04 1.25 -3.16
C LYS A 72 16.65 1.87 -3.11
N ASP A 73 16.15 2.31 -4.26
CA ASP A 73 14.81 2.85 -4.37
C ASP A 73 13.74 1.75 -4.20
N MET A 74 13.96 0.56 -4.76
CA MET A 74 13.07 -0.58 -4.54
C MET A 74 12.96 -0.96 -3.06
N GLN A 75 14.08 -0.95 -2.33
CA GLN A 75 14.12 -1.29 -0.92
C GLN A 75 13.48 -0.20 -0.04
N VAL A 76 13.87 1.06 -0.22
CA VAL A 76 13.48 2.17 0.67
C VAL A 76 12.06 2.66 0.36
N VAL A 77 11.77 2.88 -0.92
CA VAL A 77 10.59 3.66 -1.33
C VAL A 77 9.34 2.82 -1.25
N ILE A 78 9.42 1.61 -1.78
CA ILE A 78 8.22 0.89 -2.14
C ILE A 78 7.94 -0.21 -1.14
N SER A 79 8.95 -0.93 -0.67
CA SER A 79 8.69 -1.93 0.36
C SER A 79 8.23 -1.27 1.66
N ALA A 80 8.91 -0.24 2.15
CA ALA A 80 8.58 0.36 3.45
C ALA A 80 7.32 1.25 3.36
N HIS A 81 7.31 2.27 2.48
CA HIS A 81 6.20 3.23 2.47
C HIS A 81 4.88 2.65 1.96
N VAL A 82 4.88 1.68 1.03
CA VAL A 82 3.61 1.01 0.63
C VAL A 82 3.06 0.20 1.81
N ARG A 83 3.92 -0.49 2.57
CA ARG A 83 3.49 -1.26 3.74
C ARG A 83 2.92 -0.37 4.83
N GLU A 84 3.60 0.74 5.11
CA GLU A 84 3.14 1.76 6.05
C GLU A 84 1.79 2.37 5.62
N LEU A 85 1.68 2.76 4.34
CA LEU A 85 0.46 3.35 3.78
C LEU A 85 -0.74 2.39 3.85
N LEU A 86 -0.52 1.12 3.55
CA LEU A 86 -1.57 0.09 3.55
C LEU A 86 -1.80 -0.54 4.93
N GLY A 87 -0.94 -0.27 5.91
CA GLY A 87 -0.99 -0.89 7.24
C GLY A 87 -0.81 -2.41 7.20
N ILE A 88 -0.01 -2.93 6.27
CA ILE A 88 0.27 -4.36 6.12
C ILE A 88 1.63 -4.72 6.74
N THR A 89 1.71 -5.91 7.32
CA THR A 89 2.94 -6.39 7.97
C THR A 89 3.91 -6.95 6.93
N GLU A 90 5.21 -6.76 7.15
CA GLU A 90 6.25 -7.42 6.37
C GLU A 90 6.17 -8.95 6.57
N PRO A 91 6.13 -9.76 5.49
CA PRO A 91 6.22 -11.20 5.64
C PRO A 91 7.61 -11.57 6.17
N LEU A 92 7.65 -12.21 7.34
CA LEU A 92 8.89 -12.71 7.93
C LEU A 92 9.56 -13.71 6.98
N TRP A 93 10.86 -13.58 6.77
CA TRP A 93 11.64 -14.52 5.97
C TRP A 93 11.62 -15.96 6.53
N SER A 94 11.36 -16.09 7.83
CA SER A 94 11.26 -17.35 8.57
C SER A 94 9.84 -17.93 8.64
N ARG A 95 8.88 -17.37 7.88
CA ARG A 95 7.50 -17.86 7.81
C ARG A 95 7.42 -19.32 7.36
N SER A 96 6.41 -20.05 7.85
CA SER A 96 6.11 -21.35 7.29
C SER A 96 5.51 -21.21 5.89
N ILE A 97 5.82 -22.18 5.02
CA ILE A 97 5.14 -22.30 3.72
C ILE A 97 3.66 -22.68 3.87
N ALA A 98 3.26 -23.20 5.03
CA ALA A 98 1.88 -23.54 5.35
C ALA A 98 1.03 -22.30 5.71
N ASP A 99 1.68 -21.21 6.12
CA ASP A 99 0.97 -19.98 6.47
C ASP A 99 0.57 -19.19 5.19
N PRO A 100 -0.48 -18.36 5.22
CA PRO A 100 -0.83 -17.49 4.09
C PRO A 100 0.27 -16.45 3.76
N PRO A 101 0.53 -16.12 2.48
CA PRO A 101 1.61 -15.21 2.04
C PRO A 101 1.54 -13.79 2.62
N ARG A 102 0.36 -13.39 3.10
CA ARG A 102 0.09 -12.07 3.70
C ARG A 102 -0.69 -12.20 5.00
N ASP A 103 -0.64 -11.14 5.81
CA ASP A 103 -1.49 -10.98 6.98
C ASP A 103 -2.98 -10.80 6.60
N SER A 104 -3.86 -10.79 7.60
CA SER A 104 -5.31 -10.63 7.38
C SER A 104 -5.64 -9.34 6.62
N MET A 105 -4.92 -8.25 6.87
CA MET A 105 -5.09 -6.98 6.17
C MET A 105 -4.66 -7.11 4.70
N GLY A 106 -3.49 -7.69 4.42
CA GLY A 106 -3.01 -7.91 3.07
C GLY A 106 -3.93 -8.81 2.24
N LEU A 107 -4.45 -9.89 2.82
CA LEU A 107 -5.42 -10.77 2.16
C LEU A 107 -6.75 -10.07 1.88
N PHE A 108 -7.22 -9.22 2.80
CA PHE A 108 -8.40 -8.38 2.58
C PHE A 108 -8.17 -7.39 1.44
N LEU A 109 -7.05 -6.69 1.44
CA LEU A 109 -6.69 -5.71 0.40
C LEU A 109 -6.50 -6.37 -0.97
N GLU A 110 -6.00 -7.59 -1.04
CA GLU A 110 -5.97 -8.38 -2.28
C GLU A 110 -7.38 -8.63 -2.83
N LYS A 111 -8.34 -8.98 -1.99
CA LYS A 111 -9.74 -9.11 -2.43
C LYS A 111 -10.36 -7.77 -2.84
N LYS A 112 -10.05 -6.68 -2.12
CA LYS A 112 -10.49 -5.30 -2.46
C LYS A 112 -9.84 -4.72 -3.72
N SER A 113 -8.71 -5.29 -4.15
CA SER A 113 -8.02 -4.81 -5.34
C SER A 113 -8.81 -5.04 -6.62
N GLN A 114 -9.67 -6.06 -6.62
CA GLN A 114 -10.53 -6.42 -7.75
C GLN A 114 -11.69 -5.42 -7.90
N THR A 115 -12.17 -5.27 -9.13
CA THR A 115 -13.36 -4.47 -9.43
C THR A 115 -14.61 -5.35 -9.46
N GLY A 116 -15.72 -4.84 -8.96
CA GLY A 116 -17.02 -5.52 -8.98
C GLY A 116 -17.77 -5.44 -7.65
N GLU A 117 -19.09 -5.59 -7.71
CA GLU A 117 -20.00 -5.40 -6.57
C GLU A 117 -19.60 -6.19 -5.32
N ARG A 118 -19.14 -7.43 -5.49
CA ARG A 118 -18.66 -8.28 -4.37
C ARG A 118 -17.41 -7.72 -3.70
N ALA A 119 -16.42 -7.26 -4.47
CA ALA A 119 -15.20 -6.66 -3.92
C ALA A 119 -15.49 -5.28 -3.33
N ASP A 120 -16.35 -4.48 -3.97
CA ASP A 120 -16.70 -3.14 -3.49
C ASP A 120 -17.50 -3.19 -2.18
N SER A 121 -18.44 -4.13 -2.04
CA SER A 121 -19.25 -4.35 -0.83
C SER A 121 -18.51 -5.05 0.32
N LEU A 122 -17.34 -5.67 0.05
CA LEU A 122 -16.55 -6.37 1.07
C LEU A 122 -16.02 -5.38 2.12
N THR A 123 -16.37 -5.62 3.39
CA THR A 123 -15.84 -4.91 4.56
C THR A 123 -14.81 -5.77 5.29
N TYR A 124 -13.91 -5.14 6.05
CA TYR A 124 -12.89 -5.88 6.80
C TYR A 124 -13.50 -6.82 7.85
N GLN A 125 -14.57 -6.41 8.54
CA GLN A 125 -15.28 -7.25 9.50
C GLN A 125 -15.85 -8.52 8.85
N ARG A 126 -16.56 -8.36 7.72
CA ARG A 126 -17.12 -9.51 6.98
C ARG A 126 -16.02 -10.45 6.47
N PHE A 127 -14.87 -9.91 6.08
CA PHE A 127 -13.72 -10.72 5.69
C PHE A 127 -13.17 -11.58 6.84
N LEU A 128 -13.17 -11.05 8.08
CA LEU A 128 -12.73 -11.80 9.25
C LEU A 128 -13.74 -12.87 9.67
N GLU A 129 -15.04 -12.60 9.53
CA GLU A 129 -16.11 -13.57 9.81
C GLU A 129 -16.09 -14.76 8.85
N ASP A 130 -15.74 -14.54 7.57
CA ASP A 130 -15.64 -15.58 6.54
C ASP A 130 -14.36 -16.42 6.64
N LYS A 131 -13.40 -16.10 7.54
CA LYS A 131 -12.21 -16.94 7.72
C LYS A 131 -12.59 -18.20 8.50
N PRO A 132 -12.39 -19.42 7.94
CA PRO A 132 -12.52 -20.63 8.74
C PRO A 132 -11.50 -20.59 9.89
N GLN A 133 -11.94 -20.99 11.08
CA GLN A 133 -11.10 -21.07 12.28
C GLN A 133 -9.98 -22.09 12.13
#